data_AF-A0A453KJD9-F1
#
_entry.id   AF-A0A453KJD9-F1
#
_cell.length_a   1.000
_cell.length_b   1.000
_cell.length_c   1.000
_cell.angle_alpha   90.00
_cell.angle_beta   90.00
_cell.angle_gamma   90.00
#
_symmetry.space_group_name_H-M   'P 1'
#
loop_
_entity.id
_entity.type
_entity.pdbx_description
1 polymer ?
#
loop_
_entity_poly.entity_id
_entity_poly.type
_entity_poly.pdbx_seq_one_letter_code
_entity_poly.pdbx_strand_id
1 'polypeptide(L)' 'MGSPKACMSAYLIAVLCLVAGARSAAAFNYADALDKAVLFFEAQRSGKLPPGQRVAWRADSALSDGNASNVD' A
#
# COMPACT_ATOMS: atom_id res chain seq x y z
N MET A 1 -26.24 -32.48 -35.10
CA MET A 1 -26.57 -32.64 -33.66
C MET A 1 -25.35 -33.24 -32.97
N GLY A 2 -24.67 -32.46 -32.13
CA GLY A 2 -23.43 -32.91 -31.45
C GLY A 2 -23.68 -34.08 -30.50
N SER A 3 -22.70 -34.96 -30.33
CA SER A 3 -22.85 -36.16 -29.49
C SER A 3 -22.92 -35.79 -28.00
N PRO A 4 -23.75 -36.48 -27.20
CA PRO A 4 -24.01 -36.12 -25.79
C PRO A 4 -22.74 -36.13 -24.91
N LYS A 5 -21.74 -36.95 -25.31
CA LYS A 5 -20.45 -37.05 -24.62
C LYS A 5 -19.59 -35.79 -24.79
N ALA A 6 -19.67 -35.13 -25.94
CA ALA A 6 -18.93 -33.89 -26.21
C ALA A 6 -19.47 -32.70 -25.39
N CYS A 7 -20.79 -32.60 -25.24
CA CYS A 7 -21.41 -31.58 -24.40
C CYS A 7 -21.06 -31.74 -22.91
N MET A 8 -21.03 -32.97 -22.40
CA MET A 8 -20.70 -33.24 -20.99
C MET A 8 -19.23 -32.93 -20.67
N SER A 9 -18.33 -33.27 -21.59
CA SER A 9 -16.90 -32.92 -21.48
C SER A 9 -16.67 -31.42 -21.53
N ALA A 10 -17.36 -30.70 -22.43
CA ALA A 10 -17.27 -29.24 -22.51
C ALA A 10 -17.79 -28.56 -21.23
N TYR A 11 -18.88 -29.08 -20.64
CA TYR A 11 -19.41 -28.60 -19.37
C TYR A 11 -18.42 -28.81 -18.22
N LEU A 12 -17.81 -30.00 -18.11
CA LEU A 12 -16.82 -30.30 -17.08
C LEU A 12 -15.57 -29.42 -17.20
N ILE A 13 -15.08 -29.19 -18.41
CA ILE A 13 -13.95 -28.29 -18.66
C ILE A 13 -14.32 -26.84 -18.30
N ALA A 14 -15.52 -26.37 -18.66
CA ALA A 14 -15.98 -25.03 -18.31
C ALA A 14 -16.10 -24.82 -16.79
N VAL A 15 -16.63 -25.81 -16.06
CA VAL A 15 -16.72 -25.78 -14.59
C VAL A 15 -15.32 -25.79 -13.96
N LEU A 16 -14.41 -26.64 -14.46
CA LEU A 16 -13.03 -26.69 -13.98
C LEU A 16 -12.30 -25.36 -14.22
N CYS A 17 -12.48 -24.74 -15.39
CA CYS A 17 -11.91 -23.42 -15.70
C CYS A 17 -12.49 -22.32 -14.79
N LEU A 18 -13.78 -22.36 -14.46
CA LEU A 18 -14.41 -21.40 -13.54
C LEU A 18 -13.87 -21.54 -12.11
N VAL A 19 -13.69 -22.76 -11.61
CA VAL A 19 -13.16 -23.00 -10.26
C VAL A 19 -11.67 -22.69 -10.18
N ALA A 20 -10.90 -22.98 -11.22
CA ALA A 20 -9.47 -22.65 -11.29
C ALA A 20 -9.19 -21.15 -11.54
N GLY A 21 -10.13 -20.44 -12.19
CA GLY A 21 -10.03 -19.02 -12.50
C GLY A 21 -10.37 -18.09 -11.32
N ALA A 22 -10.97 -18.60 -10.25
CA ALA A 22 -11.27 -17.85 -9.03
C ALA A 22 -9.98 -17.60 -8.22
N ARG A 23 -9.15 -16.65 -8.68
CA ARG A 23 -8.09 -16.07 -7.86
C ARG A 23 -8.74 -15.10 -6.87
N SER A 24 -8.66 -15.40 -5.56
CA SER A 24 -8.95 -14.40 -4.53
C SER A 24 -8.00 -13.22 -4.71
N ALA A 25 -8.55 -12.02 -4.89
CA ALA A 25 -7.79 -10.80 -4.67
C ALA A 25 -7.41 -10.78 -3.18
N ALA A 26 -6.11 -10.80 -2.87
CA ALA A 26 -5.68 -10.57 -1.50
C ALA A 26 -6.20 -9.19 -1.07
N ALA A 27 -7.01 -9.15 -0.01
CA ALA A 27 -7.44 -7.89 0.55
C ALA A 27 -6.20 -7.14 1.06
N PHE A 28 -5.97 -5.92 0.56
CA PHE A 28 -4.88 -5.09 1.05
C PHE A 28 -5.19 -4.60 2.46
N ASN A 29 -4.18 -4.60 3.33
CA ASN A 29 -4.30 -3.98 4.65
C ASN A 29 -4.17 -2.46 4.52
N TYR A 30 -5.28 -1.79 4.23
CA TYR A 30 -5.31 -0.34 4.04
C TYR A 30 -5.01 0.44 5.33
N ALA A 31 -5.21 -0.17 6.51
CA ALA A 31 -4.84 0.47 7.77
C ALA A 31 -3.31 0.61 7.89
N ASP A 32 -2.57 -0.45 7.58
CA ASP A 32 -1.10 -0.44 7.53
C ASP A 32 -0.56 0.49 6.42
N ALA A 33 -1.20 0.47 5.25
CA ALA A 33 -0.84 1.36 4.14
C ALA A 33 -1.02 2.84 4.53
N LEU A 34 -2.13 3.19 5.19
CA LEU A 34 -2.40 4.55 5.65
C LEU A 34 -1.42 4.99 6.74
N ASP A 35 -1.13 4.14 7.73
CA ASP A 35 -0.18 4.47 8.79
C ASP A 35 1.22 4.77 8.22
N LYS A 36 1.68 3.99 7.24
CA LYS A 36 2.95 4.22 6.53
C LYS A 36 2.93 5.48 5.67
N ALA A 37 1.80 5.78 5.03
CA ALA A 37 1.65 7.02 4.25
C ALA A 37 1.79 8.25 5.16
N VAL A 38 1.26 8.21 6.39
CA VAL A 38 1.46 9.28 7.38
C VAL A 38 2.90 9.30 7.90
N LEU A 39 3.48 8.13 8.20
CA LEU A 39 4.87 8.01 8.66
C LEU A 39 5.87 8.58 7.64
N PHE A 40 5.59 8.48 6.34
CA PHE A 40 6.38 9.10 5.28
C PHE A 40 6.44 10.62 5.44
N PHE A 41 5.32 11.30 5.72
CA PHE A 41 5.33 12.74 5.94
C PHE A 41 5.99 13.13 7.26
N GLU A 42 5.86 12.31 8.31
CA GLU A 42 6.62 12.52 9.55
C GLU A 42 8.13 12.48 9.31
N ALA A 43 8.59 11.55 8.47
CA ALA A 43 10.00 11.42 8.11
C ALA A 43 10.55 12.62 7.32
N GLN A 44 9.68 13.39 6.66
CA GLN A 44 10.07 14.55 5.84
C GLN A 44 10.09 15.88 6.60
N ARG A 45 9.75 15.90 7.89
CA ARG A 45 9.77 17.12 8.71
C ARG A 45 11.18 17.73 8.76
N SER A 46 11.24 19.05 8.60
CA SER A 46 12.40 19.89 8.89
C SER A 46 12.17 20.66 10.19
N GLY A 47 13.20 21.37 10.67
CA GLY A 47 13.16 22.13 11.91
C GLY A 47 13.40 21.25 13.14
N LYS A 48 12.95 21.77 14.29
CA LYS A 48 12.99 21.07 15.57
C LYS A 48 11.94 19.96 15.56
N LEU A 49 12.36 18.72 15.79
CA LEU A 49 11.44 17.59 15.83
C LEU A 49 10.67 17.55 17.17
N PRO A 50 9.38 17.17 17.14
CA PRO A 50 8.59 17.05 18.36
C PRO A 50 9.07 15.88 19.23
N PRO A 51 8.90 15.97 20.57
CA PRO A 51 9.26 14.87 21.47
C PRO A 51 8.42 13.62 21.15
N GLY A 52 9.06 12.46 21.14
CA GLY A 52 8.38 11.18 20.88
C GLY A 52 8.04 10.92 19.40
N GLN A 53 8.67 11.64 18.46
CA GLN A 53 8.50 11.36 17.04
C GLN A 53 8.90 9.91 16.70
N ARG A 54 8.13 9.26 15.83
CA ARG A 54 8.23 7.81 15.56
C ARG A 54 9.45 7.43 14.72
N VAL A 55 9.98 8.35 13.93
CA VAL A 55 11.03 8.09 12.93
C VAL A 55 12.42 8.23 13.57
N ALA A 56 12.83 7.23 14.34
CA ALA A 56 13.99 7.29 15.24
C ALA A 56 15.36 7.63 14.58
N TRP A 57 15.50 7.49 13.27
CA TRP A 57 16.72 7.85 12.53
C TRP A 57 16.77 9.33 12.11
N ARG A 58 15.69 10.09 12.28
CA ARG A 58 15.65 11.54 12.04
C ARG A 58 16.07 12.30 13.29
N ALA A 59 16.69 13.46 13.08
CA ALA A 59 17.06 14.42 14.10
C ALA A 59 16.70 15.85 13.65
N ASP A 60 16.86 16.82 14.55
CA ASP A 60 16.66 18.24 14.23
C ASP A 60 17.51 18.66 13.03
N SER A 61 16.92 19.44 12.14
CA SER A 61 17.59 19.91 10.93
C SER A 61 17.13 21.31 10.56
N ALA A 62 17.94 22.05 9.79
CA ALA A 62 17.57 23.35 9.22
C ALA A 62 17.07 24.39 10.25
N LEU A 63 17.61 24.35 11.48
CA LEU A 63 17.21 25.24 12.59
C LEU A 63 17.56 26.72 12.38
N SER A 64 18.33 27.02 11.34
CA SER A 64 18.78 28.37 11.00
C SER A 64 18.21 28.86 9.68
N ASP A 65 17.27 28.14 9.08
CA ASP A 65 16.56 28.62 7.89
C ASP A 65 15.83 29.93 8.25
N GLY A 66 15.77 30.88 7.32
CA GLY A 66 15.17 32.21 7.55
C GLY A 66 16.09 33.26 8.20
N ASN A 67 17.11 32.85 8.98
CA ASN A 67 17.96 33.77 9.75
C ASN A 67 18.62 34.87 8.91
N ALA A 68 19.11 34.56 7.70
CA ALA A 68 19.76 35.53 6.82
C ALA A 68 18.81 36.64 6.34
N SER A 69 17.51 36.39 6.37
CA SER A 69 16.46 37.36 6.06
C SER A 69 15.77 37.90 7.32
N ASN A 70 16.32 37.59 8.51
CA ASN A 70 15.77 37.98 9.80
C ASN A 70 14.31 37.52 9.98
N VAL A 71 14.01 36.31 9.52
CA VAL A 71 12.71 35.62 9.68
C VAL A 71 12.93 34.22 10.25
N ASP A 72 11.88 33.65 10.82
CA ASP A 72 11.78 32.22 11.17
C ASP A 72 11.05 31.49 10.03
#